data_AF-A0A327J9C8-F1
#
_entry.id   AF-A0A327J9C8-F1
#
_cell.length_a   1.000
_cell.length_b   1.000
_cell.length_c   1.000
_cell.angle_alpha   90.00
_cell.angle_beta   90.00
_cell.angle_gamma   90.00
#
_symmetry.space_group_name_H-M   'P 1'
#
loop_
_entity.id
_entity.type
_entity.pdbx_description
1 polymer ?
#
loop_
_entity_poly.entity_id
_entity_poly.type
_entity_poly.pdbx_seq_one_letter_code
_entity_poly.pdbx_strand_id
1 'polypeptide(L)'
;MKFSIDYNKTFLPHSVIRGSQTERFAKAREMNEKLRIKLNKVFDEGKTEITIPRFKQEISRLTGKKGGQMPIDVFVMDDGESLLSHSFQGKPVAQGYTFVLSGNPIEKTLSKGFFNTMLRRTQNFFDELFNPKFYKRALSLVNKNKANHNEKEFIQNVLLAKTELKEKDLNKILQGRTPATKINVLQYFRYNLLGKANENKYMQEMRKKLRMNEADFSAYHLDEKIKIVSDKLRDVIGKERARIQAKNAQG
;
A
#
# COMPACT_ATOMS: atom_id res chain seq x y z
N MET A 1 6.52 22.93 -2.00
CA MET A 1 7.08 22.05 -3.05
C MET A 1 5.97 21.12 -3.53
N LYS A 2 5.77 20.97 -4.86
CA LYS A 2 4.74 20.11 -5.44
C LYS A 2 5.39 18.82 -5.96
N PHE A 3 4.91 17.69 -5.48
CA PHE A 3 5.39 16.37 -5.90
C PHE A 3 4.66 15.88 -7.16
N SER A 4 5.35 15.12 -8.01
CA SER A 4 4.76 14.45 -9.17
C SER A 4 5.21 12.98 -9.25
N ILE A 5 4.71 12.24 -10.24
CA ILE A 5 5.01 10.81 -10.42
C ILE A 5 5.55 10.60 -11.83
N ASP A 6 6.69 9.92 -11.94
CA ASP A 6 7.08 9.27 -13.18
C ASP A 6 6.34 7.94 -13.31
N TYR A 7 5.24 7.94 -14.08
CA TYR A 7 4.39 6.76 -14.25
C TYR A 7 5.12 5.58 -14.90
N ASN A 8 6.08 5.85 -15.78
CA ASN A 8 6.81 4.81 -16.48
C ASN A 8 7.80 4.10 -15.56
N LYS A 9 8.40 4.85 -14.63
CA LYS A 9 9.33 4.34 -13.62
C LYS A 9 8.69 3.83 -12.34
N THR A 10 7.44 4.19 -12.08
CA THR A 10 6.75 3.82 -10.84
C THR A 10 5.73 2.71 -11.04
N PHE A 11 5.06 2.64 -12.19
CA PHE A 11 3.97 1.68 -12.38
C PHE A 11 4.15 0.80 -13.61
N LEU A 12 3.42 -0.32 -13.59
CA LEU A 12 3.24 -1.16 -14.77
C LEU A 12 2.32 -0.48 -15.79
N PRO A 13 2.51 -0.76 -17.09
CA PRO A 13 1.62 -0.26 -18.14
C PRO A 13 0.16 -0.64 -17.90
N HIS A 14 -0.78 0.23 -18.29
CA HIS A 14 -2.20 0.00 -18.09
C HIS A 14 -2.70 -1.33 -18.72
N SER A 15 -2.08 -1.76 -19.83
CA SER A 15 -2.36 -3.05 -20.48
C SER A 15 -2.13 -4.26 -19.56
N VAL A 16 -1.17 -4.17 -18.63
CA VAL A 16 -0.83 -5.24 -17.68
C VAL A 16 -1.74 -5.21 -16.46
N ILE A 17 -2.09 -4.00 -15.98
CA ILE A 17 -2.83 -3.80 -14.73
C ILE A 17 -4.34 -3.65 -14.93
N ARG A 18 -4.90 -4.22 -15.99
CA ARG A 18 -6.35 -4.24 -16.24
C ARG A 18 -7.11 -5.10 -15.23
N GLY A 19 -8.37 -4.76 -15.03
CA GLY A 19 -9.33 -5.53 -14.23
C GLY A 19 -10.04 -4.72 -13.15
N SER A 20 -11.03 -5.35 -12.53
CA SER A 20 -11.70 -4.86 -11.34
C SER A 20 -10.70 -4.69 -10.18
N GLN A 21 -11.10 -3.98 -9.13
CA GLN A 21 -10.24 -3.85 -7.94
C GLN A 21 -9.93 -5.21 -7.30
N THR A 22 -10.92 -6.09 -7.23
CA THR A 22 -10.78 -7.46 -6.70
C THR A 22 -9.81 -8.28 -7.52
N GLU A 23 -9.92 -8.23 -8.86
CA GLU A 23 -8.99 -8.92 -9.76
C GLU A 23 -7.56 -8.40 -9.61
N ARG A 24 -7.39 -7.08 -9.52
CA ARG A 24 -6.06 -6.45 -9.36
C ARG A 24 -5.41 -6.81 -8.03
N PHE A 25 -6.19 -6.91 -6.94
CA PHE A 25 -5.69 -7.45 -5.67
C PHE A 25 -5.36 -8.93 -5.74
N ALA A 26 -6.15 -9.75 -6.44
CA ALA A 26 -5.84 -11.15 -6.65
C ALA A 26 -4.51 -11.33 -7.41
N LYS A 27 -4.30 -10.56 -8.49
CA LYS A 27 -3.02 -10.52 -9.22
C LYS A 27 -1.86 -10.12 -8.31
N ALA A 28 -2.04 -9.11 -7.45
CA ALA A 28 -1.00 -8.70 -6.52
C ALA A 28 -0.59 -9.84 -5.55
N ARG A 29 -1.57 -10.57 -5.00
CA ARG A 29 -1.31 -11.76 -4.15
C ARG A 29 -0.60 -12.87 -4.93
N GLU A 30 -1.02 -13.13 -6.17
CA GLU A 30 -0.38 -14.11 -7.05
C GLU A 30 1.08 -13.77 -7.33
N MET A 31 1.38 -12.51 -7.62
CA MET A 31 2.76 -12.05 -7.87
C MET A 31 3.63 -12.18 -6.63
N ASN A 32 3.09 -11.88 -5.45
CA ASN A 32 3.81 -12.05 -4.21
C ASN A 32 4.05 -13.53 -3.86
N GLU A 33 3.09 -14.41 -4.17
CA GLU A 33 3.29 -15.86 -4.04
C GLU A 33 4.38 -16.37 -4.98
N LYS A 34 4.42 -15.91 -6.23
CA LYS A 34 5.50 -16.24 -7.16
C LYS A 34 6.86 -15.77 -6.64
N LEU A 35 6.93 -14.55 -6.10
CA LEU A 35 8.15 -14.03 -5.47
C LEU A 35 8.57 -14.91 -4.29
N ARG A 36 7.63 -15.24 -3.39
CA ARG A 36 7.88 -16.13 -2.25
C ARG A 36 8.51 -17.44 -2.68
N ILE A 37 7.94 -18.14 -3.67
CA ILE A 37 8.45 -19.42 -4.15
C ILE A 37 9.91 -19.28 -4.63
N LYS A 38 10.20 -18.22 -5.39
CA LYS A 38 11.55 -17.97 -5.92
C LYS A 38 12.57 -17.63 -4.84
N LEU A 39 12.16 -16.90 -3.81
CA LEU A 39 13.02 -16.53 -2.69
C LEU A 39 13.20 -17.70 -1.69
N ASN A 40 12.13 -18.46 -1.41
CA ASN A 40 12.19 -19.60 -0.50
C ASN A 40 13.14 -20.69 -0.98
N LYS A 41 13.26 -20.88 -2.30
CA LYS A 41 14.23 -21.82 -2.89
C LYS A 41 15.67 -21.58 -2.40
N VAL A 42 16.04 -20.33 -2.15
CA VAL A 42 17.37 -19.97 -1.59
C VAL A 42 17.56 -20.63 -0.22
N PHE A 43 16.51 -20.69 0.59
CA PHE A 43 16.54 -21.32 1.91
C PHE A 43 16.46 -22.84 1.85
N ASP A 44 15.75 -23.38 0.86
CA ASP A 44 15.68 -24.83 0.61
C ASP A 44 17.05 -25.37 0.17
N GLU A 45 17.90 -24.53 -0.42
CA GLU A 45 19.31 -24.80 -0.75
C GLU A 45 20.26 -24.66 0.47
N GLY A 46 19.73 -24.58 1.69
CA GLY A 46 20.50 -24.56 2.94
C GLY A 46 21.01 -23.18 3.35
N LYS A 47 20.71 -22.11 2.60
CA LYS A 47 21.12 -20.74 2.97
C LYS A 47 20.15 -20.12 3.98
N THR A 48 20.64 -19.16 4.74
CA THR A 48 19.82 -18.39 5.70
C THR A 48 19.56 -16.96 5.24
N GLU A 49 20.18 -16.55 4.14
CA GLU A 49 20.21 -15.17 3.68
C GLU A 49 19.96 -15.05 2.17
N ILE A 50 19.28 -13.97 1.77
CA ILE A 50 19.05 -13.58 0.37
C ILE A 50 19.82 -12.30 0.09
N THR A 51 20.65 -12.29 -0.94
CA THR A 51 21.37 -11.07 -1.33
C THR A 51 20.44 -10.03 -1.96
N ILE A 52 20.71 -8.73 -1.74
CA ILE A 52 19.93 -7.66 -2.37
C ILE A 52 19.85 -7.78 -3.91
N PRO A 53 20.94 -8.08 -4.64
CA PRO A 53 20.85 -8.28 -6.08
C PRO A 53 19.88 -9.40 -6.47
N ARG A 54 19.85 -10.51 -5.73
CA ARG A 54 18.92 -11.61 -5.97
C ARG A 54 17.47 -11.18 -5.77
N PHE A 55 17.18 -10.47 -4.68
CA PHE A 55 15.85 -9.91 -4.42
C PHE A 55 15.37 -8.99 -5.55
N LYS A 56 16.21 -8.02 -5.94
CA LYS A 56 15.91 -7.09 -7.05
C LYS A 56 15.73 -7.81 -8.39
N GLN A 57 16.53 -8.85 -8.66
CA GLN A 57 16.43 -9.67 -9.86
C GLN A 57 15.05 -10.36 -9.96
N GLU A 58 14.57 -10.96 -8.87
CA GLU A 58 13.28 -11.64 -8.88
C GLU A 58 12.11 -10.67 -9.04
N ILE A 59 12.14 -9.49 -8.41
CA ILE A 59 11.14 -8.44 -8.67
C ILE A 59 11.17 -8.00 -10.14
N SER A 60 12.36 -7.78 -10.70
CA SER A 60 12.52 -7.36 -12.09
C SER A 60 11.94 -8.40 -13.07
N ARG A 61 12.18 -9.69 -12.81
CA ARG A 61 11.61 -10.79 -13.60
C ARG A 61 10.09 -10.82 -13.54
N LEU A 62 9.52 -10.69 -12.35
CA LEU A 62 8.07 -10.74 -12.17
C LEU A 62 7.37 -9.54 -12.81
N THR A 63 7.95 -8.36 -12.66
CA THR A 63 7.34 -7.12 -13.17
C THR A 63 7.64 -6.87 -14.65
N GLY A 64 8.58 -7.59 -15.24
CA GLY A 64 9.08 -7.34 -16.60
C GLY A 64 9.84 -6.02 -16.75
N LYS A 65 10.14 -5.34 -15.63
CA LYS A 65 10.86 -4.06 -15.59
C LYS A 65 12.30 -4.30 -15.15
N LYS A 66 13.27 -3.91 -15.97
CA LYS A 66 14.69 -3.92 -15.60
C LYS A 66 15.00 -2.80 -14.58
N GLY A 67 16.14 -2.89 -13.88
CA GLY A 67 16.51 -1.98 -12.78
C GLY A 67 16.50 -0.48 -13.09
N GLY A 68 16.64 -0.06 -14.35
CA GLY A 68 16.49 1.35 -14.76
C GLY A 68 15.07 1.76 -15.17
N GLN A 69 14.20 0.79 -15.47
CA GLN A 69 12.81 1.02 -15.87
C GLN A 69 11.85 1.09 -14.69
N MET A 70 12.26 0.56 -13.53
CA MET A 70 11.60 0.74 -12.25
C MET A 70 12.67 0.61 -11.16
N PRO A 71 13.27 1.73 -10.73
CA PRO A 71 14.29 1.73 -9.69
C PRO A 71 13.75 1.11 -8.40
N ILE A 72 14.53 0.20 -7.82
CA ILE A 72 14.24 -0.39 -6.52
C ILE A 72 15.48 -0.21 -5.66
N ASP A 73 15.34 0.56 -4.60
CA ASP A 73 16.32 0.74 -3.55
C ASP A 73 15.97 -0.17 -2.38
N VAL A 74 16.99 -0.78 -1.76
CA VAL A 74 16.79 -1.64 -0.58
C VAL A 74 17.82 -1.25 0.48
N PHE A 75 17.33 -0.83 1.63
CA PHE A 75 18.10 -0.59 2.84
C PHE A 75 17.86 -1.74 3.81
N VAL A 76 18.94 -2.23 4.43
CA VAL A 76 18.89 -3.36 5.35
C VAL A 76 19.09 -2.86 6.78
N MET A 77 18.17 -3.22 7.67
CA MET A 77 18.24 -2.97 9.13
C MET A 77 18.32 -4.30 9.87
N ASP A 78 18.79 -4.32 11.12
CA ASP A 78 18.92 -5.53 11.95
C ASP A 78 17.78 -5.71 12.97
N ASP A 79 16.98 -4.68 13.20
CA ASP A 79 15.98 -4.56 14.29
C ASP A 79 14.56 -5.05 13.93
N GLY A 80 14.35 -5.60 12.74
CA GLY A 80 13.02 -6.03 12.30
C GLY A 80 12.16 -4.88 11.74
N GLU A 81 12.66 -3.65 11.70
CA GLU A 81 11.96 -2.54 11.06
C GLU A 81 11.79 -2.79 9.56
N SER A 82 10.65 -2.33 9.04
CA SER A 82 10.40 -2.39 7.62
C SER A 82 9.47 -1.32 7.12
N LEU A 83 9.77 -0.83 5.92
CA LEU A 83 9.04 0.25 5.25
C LEU A 83 9.00 -0.01 3.76
N LEU A 84 7.90 0.40 3.13
CA LEU A 84 7.83 0.61 1.70
C LEU A 84 7.50 2.09 1.46
N SER A 85 8.29 2.75 0.62
CA SER A 85 8.04 4.12 0.20
C SER A 85 8.38 4.29 -1.28
N HIS A 86 8.04 5.45 -1.83
CA HIS A 86 8.50 5.83 -3.17
C HIS A 86 9.87 6.46 -3.09
N SER A 87 10.72 6.12 -4.05
CA SER A 87 12.02 6.77 -4.20
C SER A 87 11.84 8.11 -4.90
N PHE A 88 12.45 9.17 -4.36
CA PHE A 88 12.40 10.52 -4.91
C PHE A 88 13.75 10.96 -5.50
N GLN A 89 14.84 10.23 -5.21
CA GLN A 89 16.19 10.48 -5.73
C GLN A 89 16.60 11.97 -5.71
N GLY A 90 16.30 12.69 -4.62
CA GLY A 90 16.61 14.11 -4.46
C GLY A 90 15.75 15.08 -5.27
N LYS A 91 14.69 14.60 -5.94
CA LYS A 91 13.76 15.40 -6.76
C LYS A 91 12.33 15.26 -6.25
N PRO A 92 11.44 16.25 -6.44
CA PRO A 92 10.02 16.11 -6.09
C PRO A 92 9.24 15.24 -7.09
N VAL A 93 9.87 14.19 -7.63
CA VAL A 93 9.27 13.26 -8.60
C VAL A 93 9.47 11.86 -8.07
N ALA A 94 8.38 11.17 -7.77
CA ALA A 94 8.43 9.76 -7.40
C ALA A 94 8.89 8.93 -8.60
N GLN A 95 9.95 8.14 -8.42
CA GLN A 95 10.61 7.31 -9.41
C GLN A 95 10.99 5.96 -8.79
N GLY A 96 10.07 5.01 -8.85
CA GLY A 96 10.28 3.67 -8.29
C GLY A 96 10.12 3.63 -6.77
N TYR A 97 10.79 2.68 -6.14
CA TYR A 97 10.46 2.23 -4.78
C TYR A 97 11.69 2.10 -3.89
N THR A 98 11.50 2.38 -2.60
CA THR A 98 12.46 2.12 -1.55
C THR A 98 11.87 1.12 -0.57
N PHE A 99 12.58 0.01 -0.38
CA PHE A 99 12.31 -0.94 0.68
C PHE A 99 13.30 -0.73 1.82
N VAL A 100 12.80 -0.65 3.04
CA VAL A 100 13.59 -0.91 4.25
C VAL A 100 13.17 -2.30 4.71
N LEU A 101 14.12 -3.23 4.77
CA LEU A 101 13.89 -4.64 5.10
C LEU A 101 14.92 -5.10 6.12
N SER A 102 14.62 -6.18 6.82
CA SER A 102 15.45 -6.64 7.92
C SER A 102 16.37 -7.79 7.49
N GLY A 103 17.60 -7.81 8.02
CA GLY A 103 18.63 -8.78 7.69
C GLY A 103 19.99 -8.40 8.25
N ASN A 104 21.06 -8.64 7.48
CA ASN A 104 22.42 -8.28 7.87
C ASN A 104 22.83 -6.96 7.18
N PRO A 105 22.96 -5.84 7.91
CA PRO A 105 23.31 -4.55 7.33
C PRO A 105 24.74 -4.51 6.78
N ILE A 106 25.66 -5.26 7.39
CA ILE A 106 27.07 -5.32 7.02
C ILE A 106 27.21 -6.03 5.68
N GLU A 107 26.66 -7.25 5.59
CA GLU A 107 26.71 -8.09 4.38
C GLU A 107 25.68 -7.67 3.32
N LYS A 108 24.76 -6.76 3.66
CA LYS A 108 23.64 -6.33 2.82
C LYS A 108 22.84 -7.51 2.30
N THR A 109 22.36 -8.33 3.23
CA THR A 109 21.52 -9.50 2.93
C THR A 109 20.24 -9.48 3.75
N LEU A 110 19.21 -10.17 3.26
CA LEU A 110 17.91 -10.28 3.91
C LEU A 110 17.82 -11.64 4.62
N SER A 111 17.48 -11.62 5.90
CA SER A 111 17.49 -12.84 6.72
C SER A 111 16.18 -13.63 6.63
N LYS A 112 16.30 -14.96 6.63
CA LYS A 112 15.17 -15.90 6.73
C LYS A 112 14.28 -15.62 7.95
N GLY A 113 14.85 -15.16 9.06
CA GLY A 113 14.09 -14.82 10.28
C GLY A 113 13.04 -13.74 10.06
N PHE A 114 13.26 -12.84 9.09
CA PHE A 114 12.37 -11.73 8.77
C PHE A 114 11.59 -11.94 7.47
N PHE A 115 11.54 -13.16 6.95
CA PHE A 115 10.91 -13.47 5.66
C PHE A 115 9.43 -13.02 5.61
N ASN A 116 8.70 -13.18 6.72
CA ASN A 116 7.30 -12.76 6.81
C ASN A 116 7.12 -11.25 6.69
N THR A 117 8.01 -10.47 7.31
CA THR A 117 8.01 -9.02 7.22
C THR A 117 8.32 -8.57 5.79
N MET A 118 9.28 -9.22 5.14
CA MET A 118 9.57 -8.98 3.73
C MET A 118 8.36 -9.28 2.83
N LEU A 119 7.72 -10.45 2.99
CA LEU A 119 6.53 -10.83 2.22
C LEU A 119 5.37 -9.85 2.40
N ARG A 120 5.20 -9.30 3.61
CA ARG A 120 4.22 -8.24 3.86
C ARG A 120 4.54 -6.98 3.07
N ARG A 121 5.80 -6.53 3.05
CA ARG A 121 6.19 -5.32 2.30
C ARG A 121 6.12 -5.51 0.80
N THR A 122 6.48 -6.69 0.30
CA THR A 122 6.33 -7.00 -1.13
C THR A 122 4.87 -7.13 -1.53
N GLN A 123 3.97 -7.58 -0.63
CA GLN A 123 2.52 -7.52 -0.88
C GLN A 123 2.07 -6.08 -1.11
N ASN A 124 2.48 -5.15 -0.25
CA ASN A 124 2.08 -3.74 -0.35
C ASN A 124 2.62 -3.10 -1.64
N PHE A 125 3.82 -3.50 -2.05
CA PHE A 125 4.40 -3.11 -3.33
C PHE A 125 3.56 -3.62 -4.51
N PHE A 126 3.22 -4.90 -4.55
CA PHE A 126 2.38 -5.42 -5.64
C PHE A 126 0.96 -4.83 -5.61
N ASP A 127 0.37 -4.62 -4.43
CA ASP A 127 -0.94 -3.99 -4.30
C ASP A 127 -0.97 -2.63 -4.96
N GLU A 128 0.05 -1.81 -4.69
CA GLU A 128 0.16 -0.49 -5.28
C GLU A 128 0.48 -0.54 -6.78
N LEU A 129 1.35 -1.46 -7.19
CA LEU A 129 1.74 -1.65 -8.58
C LEU A 129 0.53 -1.96 -9.48
N PHE A 130 -0.40 -2.79 -8.99
CA PHE A 130 -1.66 -3.08 -9.68
C PHE A 130 -2.77 -2.05 -9.39
N ASN A 131 -2.59 -1.16 -8.41
CA ASN A 131 -3.55 -0.12 -8.04
C ASN A 131 -2.93 1.30 -8.00
N PRO A 132 -2.40 1.82 -9.12
CA PRO A 132 -1.69 3.11 -9.15
C PRO A 132 -2.55 4.32 -8.75
N LYS A 133 -3.88 4.19 -8.82
CA LYS A 133 -4.81 5.22 -8.34
C LYS A 133 -4.68 5.48 -6.84
N PHE A 134 -4.15 4.53 -6.06
CA PHE A 134 -3.98 4.66 -4.63
C PHE A 134 -2.93 5.71 -4.32
N TYR A 135 -1.71 5.52 -4.82
CA TYR A 135 -0.63 6.47 -4.62
C TYR A 135 -0.87 7.81 -5.31
N LYS A 136 -1.48 7.82 -6.51
CA LYS A 136 -1.88 9.07 -7.18
C LYS A 136 -2.72 9.97 -6.27
N ARG A 137 -3.65 9.38 -5.50
CA ARG A 137 -4.50 10.12 -4.56
C ARG A 137 -3.77 10.52 -3.30
N ALA A 138 -2.93 9.65 -2.75
CA ALA A 138 -2.05 9.98 -1.64
C ALA A 138 -1.20 11.22 -1.97
N LEU A 139 -0.55 11.23 -3.13
CA LEU A 139 0.26 12.36 -3.59
C LEU A 139 -0.59 13.61 -3.87
N SER A 140 -1.80 13.45 -4.41
CA SER A 140 -2.72 14.58 -4.57
C SER A 140 -3.12 15.19 -3.22
N LEU A 141 -3.25 14.40 -2.17
CA LEU A 141 -3.54 14.92 -0.83
C LEU A 141 -2.31 15.65 -0.28
N VAL A 142 -1.11 15.09 -0.38
CA VAL A 142 0.15 15.75 0.04
C VAL A 142 0.39 17.07 -0.71
N ASN A 143 -0.01 17.16 -1.98
CA ASN A 143 0.14 18.37 -2.78
C ASN A 143 -0.92 19.44 -2.51
N LYS A 144 -2.16 19.04 -2.19
CA LYS A 144 -3.30 19.96 -2.03
C LYS A 144 -3.54 20.35 -0.58
N ASN A 145 -3.33 19.42 0.34
CA ASN A 145 -3.28 19.68 1.76
C ASN A 145 -1.81 19.71 2.14
N LYS A 146 -1.37 20.71 2.90
CA LYS A 146 -0.32 20.41 3.89
C LYS A 146 -0.95 19.33 4.77
N ALA A 147 -0.65 18.06 4.53
CA ALA A 147 -1.28 16.96 5.25
C ALA A 147 -1.08 17.25 6.75
N ASN A 148 -2.14 17.67 7.45
CA ASN A 148 -2.02 17.99 8.86
C ASN A 148 -1.61 16.69 9.56
N HIS A 149 -0.69 16.77 10.53
CA HIS A 149 -0.18 15.64 11.31
C HIS A 149 -1.28 14.66 11.74
N ASN A 150 -2.46 15.20 12.06
CA ASN A 150 -3.68 14.48 12.43
C ASN A 150 -4.15 13.41 11.41
N GLU A 151 -3.90 13.56 10.10
CA GLU A 151 -4.31 12.56 9.08
C GLU A 151 -3.45 11.31 9.11
N LYS A 152 -2.12 11.48 9.23
CA LYS A 152 -1.18 10.35 9.31
C LYS A 152 -1.40 9.58 10.61
N GLU A 153 -1.53 10.29 11.72
CA GLU A 153 -1.83 9.70 13.03
C GLU A 153 -3.17 8.98 13.04
N PHE A 154 -4.22 9.57 12.47
CA PHE A 154 -5.52 8.90 12.38
C PHE A 154 -5.44 7.61 11.55
N ILE A 155 -4.71 7.61 10.44
CA ILE A 155 -4.53 6.40 9.63
C ILE A 155 -3.83 5.31 10.45
N GLN A 156 -2.74 5.64 11.13
CA GLN A 156 -1.94 4.66 11.85
C GLN A 156 -2.62 4.16 13.12
N ASN A 157 -3.18 5.08 13.92
CA ASN A 157 -3.63 4.80 15.29
C ASN A 157 -5.13 4.48 15.39
N VAL A 158 -5.92 4.78 14.36
CA VAL A 158 -7.37 4.51 14.35
C VAL A 158 -7.74 3.63 13.16
N LEU A 159 -7.45 4.09 11.94
CA LEU A 159 -7.92 3.42 10.73
C LEU A 159 -7.31 2.03 10.56
N LEU A 160 -6.00 1.90 10.70
CA LEU A 160 -5.26 0.64 10.48
C LEU A 160 -4.93 -0.10 11.80
N ALA A 161 -5.24 0.49 12.94
CA ALA A 161 -5.06 -0.12 14.26
C ALA A 161 -6.15 -1.17 14.56
N LYS A 162 -6.02 -1.86 15.69
CA LYS A 162 -7.04 -2.80 16.20
C LYS A 162 -8.27 -2.11 16.81
N THR A 163 -8.18 -0.81 17.08
CA THR A 163 -9.30 -0.04 17.63
C THR A 163 -10.46 0.03 16.64
N GLU A 164 -11.70 -0.10 17.12
CA GLU A 164 -12.90 0.17 16.31
C GLU A 164 -12.92 1.61 15.80
N LEU A 165 -13.39 1.81 14.57
CA LEU A 165 -13.62 3.15 14.02
C LEU A 165 -15.04 3.59 14.36
N LYS A 166 -15.19 4.70 15.09
CA LYS A 166 -16.52 5.29 15.33
C LYS A 166 -16.79 6.39 14.31
N GLU A 167 -18.05 6.54 13.90
CA GLU A 167 -18.44 7.59 12.94
C GLU A 167 -18.06 9.00 13.41
N LYS A 168 -18.10 9.24 14.73
CA LYS A 168 -17.69 10.53 15.33
C LYS A 168 -16.23 10.87 15.02
N ASP A 169 -15.33 9.89 14.98
CA ASP A 169 -13.91 10.09 14.72
C ASP A 169 -13.71 10.48 13.24
N LEU A 170 -14.46 9.82 12.35
CA LEU A 170 -14.50 10.15 10.93
C LEU A 170 -15.12 11.53 10.67
N ASN A 171 -16.16 11.93 11.41
CA ASN A 171 -16.74 13.26 11.29
C ASN A 171 -15.77 14.35 11.77
N LYS A 172 -15.06 14.11 12.88
CA LYS A 172 -14.05 15.03 13.43
C LYS A 172 -12.95 15.30 12.42
N ILE A 173 -12.41 14.26 11.78
CA ILE A 173 -11.31 14.45 10.81
C ILE A 173 -11.76 15.13 9.51
N LEU A 174 -13.05 15.06 9.17
CA LEU A 174 -13.65 15.67 7.99
C LEU A 174 -14.23 17.07 8.24
N GLN A 175 -14.28 17.52 9.49
CA GLN A 175 -14.88 18.80 9.89
C GLN A 175 -14.19 19.98 9.17
N GLY A 176 -14.98 20.98 8.77
CA GLY A 176 -14.47 22.19 8.10
C GLY A 176 -13.97 22.00 6.66
N ARG A 177 -13.92 20.77 6.15
CA ARG A 177 -13.43 20.49 4.79
C ARG A 177 -14.50 20.70 3.72
N THR A 178 -14.08 21.17 2.54
CA THR A 178 -14.92 21.23 1.34
C THR A 178 -15.39 19.83 0.92
N PRO A 179 -16.52 19.70 0.20
CA PRO A 179 -16.99 18.42 -0.31
C PRO A 179 -15.93 17.67 -1.13
N ALA A 180 -15.22 18.37 -2.01
CA ALA A 180 -14.14 17.79 -2.81
C ALA A 180 -13.00 17.23 -1.95
N THR A 181 -12.59 17.94 -0.90
CA THR A 181 -11.55 17.47 0.02
C THR A 181 -12.04 16.27 0.84
N LYS A 182 -13.29 16.29 1.33
CA LYS A 182 -13.89 15.14 2.03
C LYS A 182 -13.88 13.88 1.17
N ILE A 183 -14.30 13.99 -0.09
CA ILE A 183 -14.30 12.88 -1.05
C ILE A 183 -12.88 12.33 -1.26
N ASN A 184 -11.86 13.19 -1.39
CA ASN A 184 -10.48 12.73 -1.56
C ASN A 184 -9.93 12.02 -0.32
N VAL A 185 -10.15 12.58 0.87
CA VAL A 185 -9.72 11.99 2.16
C VAL A 185 -10.40 10.64 2.38
N LEU A 186 -11.72 10.56 2.21
CA LEU A 186 -12.48 9.31 2.36
C LEU A 186 -12.05 8.24 1.36
N GLN A 187 -11.79 8.63 0.10
CA GLN A 187 -11.26 7.70 -0.89
C GLN A 187 -9.85 7.20 -0.54
N TYR A 188 -9.01 8.06 0.04
CA TYR A 188 -7.68 7.67 0.52
C TYR A 188 -7.77 6.71 1.72
N PHE A 189 -8.65 6.96 2.69
CA PHE A 189 -8.89 6.04 3.81
C PHE A 189 -9.41 4.68 3.33
N ARG A 190 -10.39 4.69 2.41
CA ARG A 190 -10.92 3.45 1.81
C ARG A 190 -9.82 2.63 1.14
N TYR A 191 -8.87 3.27 0.48
CA TYR A 191 -7.75 2.59 -0.18
C TYR A 191 -6.73 2.00 0.79
N ASN A 192 -6.40 2.71 1.88
CA ASN A 192 -5.57 2.16 2.95
C ASN A 192 -6.21 0.92 3.58
N LEU A 193 -7.51 0.98 3.89
CA LEU A 193 -8.25 -0.16 4.45
C LEU A 193 -8.29 -1.36 3.49
N LEU A 194 -8.59 -1.11 2.20
CA LEU A 194 -8.63 -2.19 1.20
C LEU A 194 -7.27 -2.83 0.97
N GLY A 195 -6.19 -2.04 0.95
CA GLY A 195 -4.82 -2.56 0.89
C GLY A 195 -4.49 -3.39 2.13
N LYS A 196 -4.85 -2.92 3.33
CA LYS A 196 -4.62 -3.66 4.58
C LYS A 196 -5.42 -4.98 4.64
N ALA A 197 -6.66 -4.97 4.18
CA ALA A 197 -7.49 -6.18 4.09
C ALA A 197 -6.88 -7.20 3.12
N ASN A 198 -6.35 -6.72 1.99
CA ASN A 198 -5.68 -7.58 1.04
C ASN A 198 -4.35 -8.15 1.56
N GLU A 199 -3.55 -7.32 2.23
CA GLU A 199 -2.33 -7.72 2.95
C GLU A 199 -2.65 -8.81 4.00
N ASN A 200 -3.67 -8.59 4.84
CA ASN A 200 -4.08 -9.55 5.86
C ASN A 200 -4.55 -10.87 5.24
N LYS A 201 -5.33 -10.81 4.16
CA LYS A 201 -5.76 -12.02 3.43
C LYS A 201 -4.56 -12.82 2.92
N TYR A 202 -3.60 -12.17 2.28
CA TYR A 202 -2.37 -12.82 1.83
C TYR A 202 -1.59 -13.44 3.00
N MET A 203 -1.40 -12.70 4.10
CA MET A 203 -0.67 -13.20 5.26
C MET A 203 -1.38 -14.37 5.95
N GLN A 204 -2.72 -14.40 5.93
CA GLN A 204 -3.50 -15.54 6.41
C GLN A 204 -3.32 -16.79 5.53
N GLU A 205 -3.26 -16.62 4.20
CA GLU A 205 -2.91 -17.69 3.27
C GLU A 205 -1.47 -18.20 3.52
N MET A 206 -0.52 -17.29 3.77
CA MET A 206 0.88 -17.64 4.03
C MET A 206 1.07 -18.34 5.37
N ARG A 207 0.32 -17.94 6.40
CA ARG A 207 0.34 -18.59 7.71
C ARG A 207 0.14 -20.10 7.59
N LYS A 208 -0.84 -20.55 6.79
CA LYS A 208 -1.12 -21.97 6.55
C LYS A 208 0.06 -22.67 5.86
N LYS A 209 0.71 -22.00 4.90
CA LYS A 209 1.81 -22.56 4.10
C LYS A 209 3.15 -22.60 4.85
N LEU A 210 3.43 -21.59 5.67
CA LEU A 210 4.72 -21.39 6.33
C LEU A 210 4.69 -21.75 7.83
N ARG A 211 3.57 -22.30 8.33
CA ARG A 211 3.36 -22.67 9.74
C ARG A 211 3.72 -21.54 10.72
N MET A 212 3.32 -20.32 10.39
CA MET A 212 3.58 -19.15 11.25
C MET A 212 2.68 -19.18 12.50
N ASN A 213 3.21 -18.69 13.62
CA ASN A 213 2.43 -18.44 14.83
C ASN A 213 1.24 -17.50 14.53
N GLU A 214 0.13 -17.74 15.22
CA GLU A 214 -1.14 -17.08 14.92
C GLU A 214 -1.05 -15.56 15.13
N ALA A 215 -1.18 -14.79 14.04
CA ALA A 215 -1.61 -13.40 14.14
C ALA A 215 -3.12 -13.38 13.96
N ASP A 216 -3.86 -12.92 14.97
CA ASP A 216 -5.28 -12.64 14.83
C ASP A 216 -5.47 -11.35 14.02
N PHE A 217 -5.93 -11.52 12.77
CA PHE A 217 -6.24 -10.44 11.85
C PHE A 217 -7.69 -9.95 11.96
N SER A 218 -8.57 -10.67 12.69
CA SER A 218 -9.96 -10.27 12.90
C SER A 218 -10.07 -9.06 13.83
N ALA A 219 -9.15 -8.93 14.78
CA ALA A 219 -9.04 -7.80 15.71
C ALA A 219 -8.82 -6.42 15.05
N TYR A 220 -8.67 -6.34 13.72
CA TYR A 220 -8.54 -5.07 13.00
C TYR A 220 -9.89 -4.46 12.59
N HIS A 221 -10.99 -5.22 12.64
CA HIS A 221 -12.34 -4.79 12.26
C HIS A 221 -12.40 -4.13 10.87
N LEU A 222 -11.66 -4.69 9.90
CA LEU A 222 -11.45 -4.04 8.61
C LEU A 222 -12.73 -3.95 7.78
N ASP A 223 -13.59 -4.97 7.82
CA ASP A 223 -14.82 -4.99 7.04
C ASP A 223 -15.81 -3.93 7.54
N GLU A 224 -15.96 -3.80 8.86
CA GLU A 224 -16.76 -2.75 9.49
C GLU A 224 -16.21 -1.36 9.16
N LYS A 225 -14.88 -1.17 9.27
CA LYS A 225 -14.22 0.10 8.92
C LYS A 225 -14.40 0.45 7.45
N ILE A 226 -14.27 -0.52 6.54
CA ILE A 226 -14.49 -0.33 5.10
C ILE A 226 -15.93 0.11 4.86
N LYS A 227 -16.91 -0.52 5.53
CA LYS A 227 -18.31 -0.17 5.43
C LYS A 227 -18.57 1.26 5.90
N ILE A 228 -18.12 1.64 7.09
CA ILE A 228 -18.28 2.99 7.65
C ILE A 228 -17.70 4.06 6.70
N VAL A 229 -16.47 3.87 6.24
CA VAL A 229 -15.81 4.83 5.32
C VAL A 229 -16.53 4.88 3.97
N SER A 230 -17.00 3.75 3.45
CA SER A 230 -17.68 3.67 2.14
C SER A 230 -19.08 4.28 2.19
N ASP A 231 -19.84 4.05 3.26
CA ASP A 231 -21.15 4.63 3.47
C ASP A 231 -21.03 6.16 3.63
N LYS A 232 -20.05 6.65 4.41
CA LYS A 232 -19.79 8.09 4.52
C LYS A 232 -19.36 8.72 3.19
N LEU A 233 -18.54 8.02 2.40
CA LEU A 233 -18.15 8.48 1.07
C LEU A 233 -19.36 8.59 0.14
N ARG A 234 -20.26 7.60 0.16
CA ARG A 234 -21.49 7.59 -0.64
C ARG A 234 -22.39 8.76 -0.26
N ASP A 235 -22.58 9.01 1.03
CA ASP A 235 -23.37 10.14 1.56
C ASP A 235 -22.82 11.49 1.06
N VAL A 236 -21.52 11.74 1.20
CA VAL A 236 -20.90 13.00 0.77
C VAL A 236 -21.02 13.20 -0.75
N ILE A 237 -20.81 12.15 -1.55
CA ILE A 237 -20.98 12.22 -3.01
C ILE A 237 -22.44 12.48 -3.38
N GLY A 238 -23.39 11.81 -2.73
CA GLY A 238 -24.82 11.99 -2.96
C GLY A 238 -25.27 13.42 -2.71
N LYS A 239 -24.89 13.99 -1.55
CA LYS A 239 -25.17 15.38 -1.19
C LYS A 239 -24.59 16.38 -2.17
N GLU A 240 -23.35 16.18 -2.62
CA GLU A 240 -22.72 17.10 -3.57
C GLU A 240 -23.36 17.02 -4.96
N ARG A 241 -23.77 15.81 -5.41
CA ARG A 241 -24.51 15.65 -6.67
C ARG A 241 -25.85 16.39 -6.63
N ALA A 242 -26.61 16.22 -5.54
CA ALA A 242 -27.89 16.91 -5.36
C ALA A 242 -27.70 18.44 -5.35
N ARG A 243 -26.65 18.94 -4.69
CA ARG A 243 -26.31 20.36 -4.67
C ARG A 243 -26.01 20.92 -6.06
N ILE A 244 -25.23 20.19 -6.86
CA ILE A 244 -24.90 20.59 -8.24
C ILE A 244 -26.15 20.60 -9.12
N GLN A 245 -27.02 19.59 -8.99
CA GLN A 245 -28.28 19.52 -9.72
C GLN A 245 -29.21 20.69 -9.37
N ALA A 246 -29.38 20.99 -8.08
CA ALA A 246 -30.19 22.13 -7.64
C ALA A 246 -29.65 23.47 -8.16
N LYS A 247 -28.32 23.65 -8.18
CA LYS A 247 -27.68 24.86 -8.73
C LYS A 247 -27.93 25.00 -10.24
N ASN A 248 -27.87 23.90 -10.98
CA ASN A 248 -28.08 23.91 -12.44
C ASN A 248 -29.57 24.05 -12.82
N ALA A 249 -30.50 23.77 -11.91
CA ALA A 249 -31.93 23.96 -12.14
C ALA A 249 -32.41 25.40 -11.85
N GLN A 250 -31.55 26.23 -11.26
CA GLN A 250 -31.84 27.62 -10.86
C GLN A 250 -31.14 28.67 -11.75
N GLY A 251 -30.39 28.24 -12.76
CA GLY A 251 -29.71 29.10 -13.73
C GLY A 251 -30.01 28.67 -15.15
#